data_AF-A0A099CXQ5-F1
#
_entry.id   AF-A0A099CXQ5-F1
#
_cell.length_a   1.000
_cell.length_b   1.000
_cell.length_c   1.000
_cell.angle_alpha   90.00
_cell.angle_beta   90.00
_cell.angle_gamma   90.00
#
_symmetry.space_group_name_H-M   'P 1'
#
loop_
_entity.id
_entity.type
_entity.pdbx_description
1 polymer ?
#
loop_
_entity_poly.entity_id
_entity_poly.type
_entity_poly.pdbx_seq_one_letter_code
_entity_poly.pdbx_strand_id
1 'polypeptide(L)'
;MLFVVLTASSCQGGVLNGTQHGQEMSQAKPSATAQEAAQAGLVTLRQLITEQNYRGMGFSSLDEVKEAALDRPMEIYIVRLDALKKYRRQSGADLLTDEHKMFYPLTARQRVVSSLAVTQYGGGWGATDFGSAALARAFSQYRGEEGDFIVRVPALKTYFVGHRRDGGLLLTPIIDDARFEFRAGKAMPAEQVFVVLQRAAVTLNTDAPN
;
A
#
# COMPACT_ATOMS: atom_id res chain seq x y z
N MET A 1 72.10 10.59 37.45
CA MET A 1 70.96 10.97 38.31
C MET A 1 69.83 11.38 37.37
N LEU A 2 68.96 10.48 36.92
CA LEU A 2 67.80 9.92 37.62
C LEU A 2 66.87 11.04 38.14
N PHE A 3 65.82 11.40 37.39
CA PHE A 3 64.42 11.10 37.74
C PHE A 3 63.44 11.45 36.61
N VAL A 4 62.49 10.53 36.45
CA VAL A 4 61.32 10.46 35.57
C VAL A 4 60.25 11.49 35.96
N VAL A 5 59.49 12.05 34.99
CA VAL A 5 58.01 12.11 35.00
C VAL A 5 57.48 12.16 33.55
N LEU A 6 56.80 11.10 33.11
CA LEU A 6 55.88 11.11 31.98
C LEU A 6 54.50 11.58 32.46
N THR A 7 53.89 12.54 31.78
CA THR A 7 52.44 12.79 31.84
C THR A 7 51.85 12.69 30.45
N ALA A 8 51.08 11.63 30.22
CA ALA A 8 50.25 11.48 29.03
C ALA A 8 49.00 12.36 29.20
N SER A 9 48.77 13.28 28.26
CA SER A 9 47.53 14.04 28.16
C SER A 9 46.61 13.38 27.14
N SER A 10 45.46 12.93 27.62
CA SER A 10 44.37 12.36 26.83
C SER A 10 43.60 13.48 26.12
N CYS A 11 43.54 13.44 24.78
CA CYS A 11 42.53 14.19 24.03
C CYS A 11 41.31 13.29 23.81
N GLN A 12 40.25 13.53 24.58
CA GLN A 12 38.91 13.00 24.34
C GLN A 12 38.32 13.65 23.08
N GLY A 13 38.19 12.86 22.01
CA GLY A 13 37.38 13.21 20.85
C GLY A 13 35.89 13.10 21.19
N GLY A 14 35.21 14.24 21.26
CA GLY A 14 33.76 14.31 21.41
C GLY A 14 33.06 13.85 20.14
N VAL A 15 32.28 12.77 20.24
CA VAL A 15 31.33 12.35 19.20
C VAL A 15 29.98 12.97 19.56
N LEU A 16 29.58 13.98 18.80
CA LEU A 16 28.22 14.54 18.83
C LEU A 16 27.30 13.55 18.11
N ASN A 17 26.66 12.66 18.86
CA ASN A 17 25.63 11.78 18.33
C ASN A 17 24.33 12.57 18.18
N GLY A 18 23.96 12.81 16.92
CA GLY A 18 22.73 13.50 16.53
C GLY A 18 21.50 12.77 17.06
N THR A 19 20.67 13.52 17.78
CA THR A 19 19.38 13.10 18.29
C THR A 19 18.45 12.80 17.12
N GLN A 20 18.14 11.52 16.92
CA GLN A 20 17.02 11.09 16.08
C GLN A 20 15.72 11.61 16.70
N HIS A 21 15.22 12.75 16.20
CA HIS A 21 13.82 13.13 16.37
C HIS A 21 12.99 12.32 15.37
N GLY A 22 12.78 11.04 15.70
CA GLY A 22 11.63 10.31 15.17
C GLY A 22 10.41 10.87 15.87
N GLN A 23 9.66 11.76 15.20
CA GLN A 23 8.33 12.14 15.66
C GLN A 23 7.46 10.88 15.67
N GLU A 24 7.35 10.23 16.83
CA GLU A 24 6.19 9.43 17.19
C GLU A 24 4.98 10.36 17.11
N MET A 25 4.34 10.39 15.93
CA MET A 25 2.95 10.80 15.88
C MET A 25 2.21 9.87 16.84
N SER A 26 1.70 10.44 17.92
CA SER A 26 0.94 9.79 18.99
C SER A 26 0.12 8.63 18.42
N GLN A 27 0.65 7.41 18.60
CA GLN A 27 -0.01 6.21 18.11
C GLN A 27 -1.24 6.02 18.98
N ALA A 28 -2.41 6.33 18.43
CA ALA A 28 -3.66 5.84 18.99
C ALA A 28 -3.51 4.34 19.23
N LYS A 29 -3.97 3.87 20.40
CA LYS A 29 -3.89 2.46 20.79
C LYS A 29 -4.32 1.57 19.60
N PRO A 30 -3.52 0.57 19.21
CA PRO A 30 -3.89 -0.34 18.13
C PRO A 30 -5.27 -0.94 18.37
N SER A 31 -6.11 -0.95 17.35
CA SER A 31 -7.47 -1.50 17.43
C SER A 31 -7.44 -3.03 17.36
N ALA A 32 -8.45 -3.69 17.91
CA ALA A 32 -8.51 -5.15 17.89
C ALA A 32 -8.84 -5.67 16.48
N THR A 33 -9.64 -4.92 15.71
CA THR A 33 -10.05 -5.30 14.35
C THR A 33 -9.72 -4.25 13.30
N ALA A 34 -9.62 -4.68 12.04
CA ALA A 34 -9.43 -3.79 10.90
C ALA A 34 -10.56 -2.76 10.77
N GLN A 35 -11.81 -3.17 11.02
CA GLN A 35 -12.99 -2.30 10.94
C GLN A 35 -12.95 -1.17 11.98
N GLU A 36 -12.58 -1.49 13.22
CA GLU A 36 -12.41 -0.49 14.28
C GLU A 36 -11.29 0.50 13.93
N ALA A 37 -10.14 0.00 13.46
CA ALA A 37 -9.05 0.85 13.01
C ALA A 37 -9.47 1.76 11.85
N ALA A 38 -10.30 1.25 10.93
CA ALA A 38 -10.79 2.01 9.79
C ALA A 38 -11.77 3.11 10.26
N GLN A 39 -12.65 2.80 11.21
CA GLN A 39 -13.57 3.78 11.77
C GLN A 39 -12.84 4.89 12.52
N ALA A 40 -11.83 4.53 13.32
CA ALA A 40 -10.95 5.49 13.98
C ALA A 40 -10.17 6.33 12.94
N GLY A 41 -9.64 5.68 11.90
CA GLY A 41 -8.97 6.34 10.79
C GLY A 41 -9.87 7.36 10.08
N LEU A 42 -11.14 7.02 9.83
CA LEU A 42 -12.10 7.96 9.23
C LEU A 42 -12.32 9.21 10.11
N VAL A 43 -12.33 9.06 11.43
CA VAL A 43 -12.38 10.21 12.36
C VAL A 43 -11.13 11.07 12.21
N THR A 44 -9.94 10.46 12.21
CA THR A 44 -8.67 11.17 12.00
C THR A 44 -8.64 11.89 10.64
N LEU A 45 -9.07 11.21 9.57
CA LEU A 45 -9.13 11.80 8.22
C LEU A 45 -9.97 13.08 8.20
N ARG A 46 -11.14 13.07 8.84
CA ARG A 46 -12.02 14.24 8.91
C ARG A 46 -11.36 15.42 9.62
N GLN A 47 -10.46 15.16 10.59
CA GLN A 47 -9.70 16.20 11.29
C GLN A 47 -8.53 16.73 10.46
N LEU A 48 -7.93 15.90 9.60
CA LEU A 48 -6.82 16.27 8.71
C LEU A 48 -7.28 17.06 7.48
N ILE A 49 -8.56 16.96 7.11
CA ILE A 49 -9.12 17.65 5.95
C ILE A 49 -9.49 19.10 6.31
N THR A 50 -9.03 20.02 5.48
CA THR A 50 -9.23 21.47 5.62
C THR A 50 -9.80 22.08 4.33
N GLU A 51 -10.20 23.34 4.38
CA GLU A 51 -10.65 24.11 3.22
C GLU A 51 -9.60 24.14 2.08
N GLN A 52 -8.32 24.01 2.42
CA GLN A 52 -7.22 24.08 1.46
C GLN A 52 -6.94 22.73 0.79
N ASN A 53 -7.24 21.60 1.43
CA ASN A 53 -6.80 20.28 0.94
C ASN A 53 -7.95 19.34 0.54
N TYR A 54 -9.21 19.63 0.86
CA TYR A 54 -10.32 18.68 0.67
C TYR A 54 -10.46 18.19 -0.78
N ARG A 55 -10.23 19.09 -1.76
CA ARG A 55 -10.23 18.74 -3.19
C ARG A 55 -9.11 17.78 -3.56
N GLY A 56 -7.91 17.99 -3.01
CA GLY A 56 -6.77 17.08 -3.21
C GLY A 56 -7.02 15.70 -2.61
N MET A 57 -7.82 15.62 -1.55
CA MET A 57 -8.24 14.36 -0.93
C MET A 57 -9.41 13.67 -1.66
N GLY A 58 -9.98 14.30 -2.69
CA GLY A 58 -11.03 13.74 -3.55
C GLY A 58 -12.46 14.19 -3.23
N PHE A 59 -12.63 15.07 -2.25
CA PHE A 59 -13.92 15.62 -1.85
C PHE A 59 -14.25 16.89 -2.65
N SER A 60 -15.54 17.15 -2.81
CA SER A 60 -16.12 18.27 -3.57
C SER A 60 -16.53 19.42 -2.65
N SER A 61 -16.73 19.13 -1.37
CA SER A 61 -16.94 20.11 -0.30
C SER A 61 -16.54 19.53 1.07
N LEU A 62 -16.45 20.38 2.08
CA LEU A 62 -16.26 19.94 3.48
C LEU A 62 -17.49 19.24 4.06
N ASP A 63 -18.69 19.51 3.55
CA ASP A 63 -19.87 18.75 3.98
C ASP A 63 -19.82 17.31 3.47
N GLU A 64 -19.28 17.08 2.27
CA GLU A 64 -19.04 15.74 1.74
C GLU A 64 -18.06 14.93 2.63
N VAL A 65 -17.12 15.60 3.31
CA VAL A 65 -16.19 14.97 4.27
C VAL A 65 -16.93 14.47 5.51
N LYS A 66 -17.91 15.23 6.00
CA LYS A 66 -18.74 14.86 7.15
C LYS A 66 -19.66 13.67 6.82
N GLU A 67 -20.17 13.65 5.59
CA GLU A 67 -21.04 12.58 5.07
C GLU A 67 -20.26 11.32 4.67
N ALA A 68 -18.93 11.38 4.59
CA ALA A 68 -18.10 10.27 4.14
C ALA A 68 -18.27 9.03 5.03
N ALA A 69 -18.45 7.87 4.43
CA ALA A 69 -18.59 6.58 5.11
C ALA A 69 -17.66 5.53 4.50
N LEU A 70 -17.29 4.52 5.30
CA LEU A 70 -16.56 3.35 4.82
C LEU A 70 -17.48 2.50 3.95
N ASP A 71 -16.99 2.09 2.78
CA ASP A 71 -17.60 1.04 1.95
C ASP A 71 -16.90 -0.31 2.17
N ARG A 72 -17.39 -1.38 1.53
CA ARG A 72 -16.87 -2.74 1.64
C ARG A 72 -15.35 -2.79 1.43
N PRO A 73 -14.61 -3.41 2.36
CA PRO A 73 -13.16 -3.47 2.26
C PRO A 73 -12.68 -4.45 1.20
N MET A 74 -11.41 -4.30 0.83
CA MET A 74 -10.66 -5.23 -0.03
C MET A 74 -9.33 -5.55 0.63
N GLU A 75 -8.97 -6.83 0.72
CA GLU A 75 -7.63 -7.24 1.14
C GLU A 75 -6.58 -6.79 0.14
N ILE A 76 -5.37 -6.48 0.60
CA ILE A 76 -4.24 -6.13 -0.27
C ILE A 76 -3.20 -7.25 -0.22
N TYR A 77 -2.93 -7.81 -1.40
CA TYR A 77 -1.84 -8.72 -1.65
C TYR A 77 -0.75 -8.05 -2.47
N ILE A 78 0.50 -8.40 -2.17
CA ILE A 78 1.67 -7.98 -2.92
C ILE A 78 2.26 -9.15 -3.70
N VAL A 79 2.69 -8.89 -4.93
CA VAL A 79 3.60 -9.76 -5.66
C VAL A 79 4.98 -9.12 -5.64
N ARG A 80 5.92 -9.80 -4.98
CA ARG A 80 7.29 -9.31 -4.85
C ARG A 80 8.09 -9.55 -6.12
N LEU A 81 9.03 -8.65 -6.41
CA LEU A 81 9.88 -8.73 -7.61
C LEU A 81 10.74 -10.01 -7.63
N ASP A 82 11.28 -10.41 -6.49
CA ASP A 82 12.13 -11.60 -6.36
C ASP A 82 11.36 -12.90 -6.63
N ALA A 83 10.14 -13.01 -6.10
CA ALA A 83 9.23 -14.13 -6.36
C ALA A 83 8.83 -14.17 -7.83
N LEU A 84 8.47 -13.02 -8.39
CA LEU A 84 8.08 -12.88 -9.80
C LEU A 84 9.20 -13.30 -10.77
N LYS A 85 10.46 -12.95 -10.49
CA LYS A 85 11.62 -13.41 -11.29
C LYS A 85 11.74 -14.94 -11.33
N LYS A 86 11.45 -15.58 -10.20
CA LYS A 86 11.56 -17.04 -10.03
C LYS A 86 10.32 -17.79 -10.53
N TYR A 87 9.27 -17.10 -10.92
CA TYR A 87 8.02 -17.71 -11.37
C TYR A 87 8.24 -18.73 -12.51
N ARG A 88 7.54 -19.86 -12.45
CA ARG A 88 7.67 -20.98 -13.41
C ARG A 88 6.34 -21.37 -14.06
N ARG A 89 5.40 -20.42 -14.20
CA ARG A 89 4.10 -20.64 -14.85
C ARG A 89 3.16 -21.61 -14.12
N GLN A 90 3.25 -21.68 -12.79
CA GLN A 90 2.26 -22.34 -11.92
C GLN A 90 1.05 -21.44 -11.66
N SER A 91 0.07 -21.87 -10.87
CA SER A 91 -1.23 -21.18 -10.59
C SER A 91 -1.16 -19.67 -10.25
N GLY A 92 0.00 -19.12 -9.89
CA GLY A 92 0.18 -17.70 -9.61
C GLY A 92 -0.35 -17.27 -8.24
N ALA A 93 -1.26 -18.05 -7.64
CA ALA A 93 -1.73 -17.87 -6.27
C ALA A 93 -0.56 -17.83 -5.26
N ASP A 94 0.47 -18.66 -5.45
CA ASP A 94 1.65 -18.70 -4.58
C ASP A 94 2.51 -17.42 -4.64
N LEU A 95 2.30 -16.56 -5.63
CA LEU A 95 2.97 -15.26 -5.71
C LEU A 95 2.31 -14.20 -4.84
N LEU A 96 1.07 -14.43 -4.40
CA LEU A 96 0.32 -13.49 -3.57
C LEU A 96 0.81 -13.60 -2.13
N THR A 97 1.48 -12.56 -1.66
CA THR A 97 1.82 -12.41 -0.24
C THR A 97 0.80 -11.49 0.41
N ASP A 98 0.15 -11.96 1.47
CA ASP A 98 -0.74 -11.14 2.29
C ASP A 98 0.08 -10.06 3.01
N GLU A 99 -0.32 -8.79 2.88
CA GLU A 99 0.30 -7.67 3.61
C GLU A 99 -0.37 -7.39 4.96
N HIS A 100 -1.37 -8.19 5.34
CA HIS A 100 -2.26 -7.96 6.47
C HIS A 100 -2.80 -6.52 6.46
N LYS A 101 -3.22 -6.11 5.27
CA LYS A 101 -3.62 -4.74 4.95
C LYS A 101 -4.96 -4.74 4.26
N MET A 102 -5.85 -3.88 4.74
CA MET A 102 -7.21 -3.72 4.23
C MET A 102 -7.37 -2.34 3.62
N PHE A 103 -7.92 -2.29 2.42
CA PHE A 103 -8.29 -1.08 1.71
C PHE A 103 -9.78 -0.81 1.85
N TYR A 104 -10.14 0.39 2.26
CA TYR A 104 -11.52 0.84 2.44
C TYR A 104 -11.79 2.01 1.48
N PRO A 105 -12.60 1.82 0.43
CA PRO A 105 -13.14 2.93 -0.32
C PRO A 105 -14.01 3.80 0.61
N LEU A 106 -13.89 5.12 0.47
CA LEU A 106 -14.77 6.07 1.15
C LEU A 106 -15.82 6.54 0.17
N THR A 107 -17.08 6.48 0.61
CA THR A 107 -18.21 6.94 -0.18
C THR A 107 -18.87 8.14 0.48
N ALA A 108 -19.38 9.06 -0.34
CA ALA A 108 -20.29 10.10 0.09
C ALA A 108 -21.38 10.22 -0.98
N ARG A 109 -22.65 10.26 -0.57
CA ARG A 109 -23.81 10.29 -1.48
C ARG A 109 -23.72 9.19 -2.55
N GLN A 110 -23.38 7.97 -2.12
CA GLN A 110 -23.24 6.76 -2.96
C GLN A 110 -22.15 6.82 -4.04
N ARG A 111 -21.26 7.82 -4.00
CA ARG A 111 -20.11 7.91 -4.90
C ARG A 111 -18.81 7.71 -4.12
N VAL A 112 -17.87 7.00 -4.72
CA VAL A 112 -16.52 6.84 -4.16
C VAL A 112 -15.76 8.16 -4.30
N VAL A 113 -15.33 8.71 -3.17
CA VAL A 113 -14.69 10.02 -3.07
C VAL A 113 -13.22 9.92 -2.68
N SER A 114 -12.84 8.93 -1.88
CA SER A 114 -11.48 8.78 -1.37
C SER A 114 -11.23 7.35 -0.89
N SER A 115 -10.14 7.12 -0.17
CA SER A 115 -9.85 5.83 0.46
C SER A 115 -9.08 5.96 1.76
N LEU A 116 -9.12 4.89 2.52
CA LEU A 116 -8.38 4.66 3.74
C LEU A 116 -7.78 3.26 3.67
N ALA A 117 -6.53 3.07 4.11
CA ALA A 117 -6.00 1.74 4.36
C ALA A 117 -5.62 1.57 5.82
N VAL A 118 -5.84 0.36 6.33
CA VAL A 118 -5.41 -0.06 7.66
C VAL A 118 -4.49 -1.26 7.52
N THR A 119 -3.48 -1.34 8.37
CA THR A 119 -2.53 -2.46 8.37
C THR A 119 -2.40 -3.02 9.78
N GLN A 120 -2.19 -4.32 9.89
CA GLN A 120 -1.93 -4.99 11.14
C GLN A 120 -0.43 -4.94 11.48
N TYR A 121 -0.09 -4.44 12.67
CA TYR A 121 1.27 -4.48 13.21
C TYR A 121 1.25 -4.76 14.71
N GLY A 122 2.25 -5.50 15.21
CA GLY A 122 2.59 -5.53 16.64
C GLY A 122 1.44 -5.84 17.60
N GLY A 123 0.42 -6.59 17.18
CA GLY A 123 -0.71 -6.99 18.02
C GLY A 123 -2.02 -6.20 17.81
N GLY A 124 -2.11 -5.33 16.81
CA GLY A 124 -3.39 -4.69 16.45
C GLY A 124 -3.40 -4.04 15.08
N TRP A 125 -4.53 -3.41 14.76
CA TRP A 125 -4.77 -2.72 13.50
C TRP A 125 -4.66 -1.21 13.68
N GLY A 126 -4.09 -0.53 12.67
CA GLY A 126 -3.99 0.93 12.63
C GLY A 126 -4.16 1.47 11.22
N ALA A 127 -4.71 2.67 11.10
CA ALA A 127 -4.77 3.40 9.83
C ALA A 127 -3.37 3.80 9.37
N THR A 128 -3.04 3.51 8.12
CA THR A 128 -1.70 3.74 7.56
C THR A 128 -1.68 4.67 6.37
N ASP A 129 -2.75 4.72 5.58
CA ASP A 129 -2.80 5.51 4.36
C ASP A 129 -4.15 6.19 4.24
N PHE A 130 -4.12 7.46 3.84
CA PHE A 130 -5.28 8.29 3.63
C PHE A 130 -5.23 8.86 2.22
N GLY A 131 -6.36 8.84 1.52
CA GLY A 131 -6.47 9.43 0.20
C GLY A 131 -6.22 8.45 -0.94
N SER A 132 -6.05 9.01 -2.14
CA SER A 132 -6.06 8.34 -3.46
C SER A 132 -7.45 8.10 -4.06
N ALA A 133 -8.21 9.17 -4.22
CA ALA A 133 -9.51 9.17 -4.89
C ALA A 133 -9.52 8.53 -6.28
N ALA A 134 -8.40 8.64 -7.03
CA ALA A 134 -8.29 8.02 -8.34
C ALA A 134 -8.21 6.48 -8.24
N LEU A 135 -7.35 5.94 -7.37
CA LEU A 135 -7.26 4.49 -7.16
C LEU A 135 -8.53 3.93 -6.54
N ALA A 136 -9.12 4.62 -5.56
CA ALA A 136 -10.37 4.21 -4.93
C ALA A 136 -11.47 4.03 -5.99
N ARG A 137 -11.65 5.02 -6.87
CA ARG A 137 -12.61 4.93 -7.96
C ARG A 137 -12.29 3.80 -8.93
N ALA A 138 -11.02 3.62 -9.30
CA ALA A 138 -10.61 2.57 -10.22
C ALA A 138 -10.85 1.15 -9.63
N PHE A 139 -10.50 0.91 -8.37
CA PHE A 139 -10.79 -0.37 -7.71
C PHE A 139 -12.29 -0.61 -7.57
N SER A 140 -13.05 0.41 -7.14
CA SER A 140 -14.50 0.28 -7.01
C SER A 140 -15.22 0.10 -8.35
N GLN A 141 -14.66 0.60 -9.46
CA GLN A 141 -15.21 0.41 -10.80
C GLN A 141 -15.06 -1.03 -11.29
N TYR A 142 -13.94 -1.69 -10.97
CA TYR A 142 -13.61 -3.03 -11.51
C TYR A 142 -13.82 -4.18 -10.53
N ARG A 143 -14.10 -3.89 -9.26
CA ARG A 143 -14.59 -4.92 -8.33
C ARG A 143 -15.99 -5.37 -8.75
N GLY A 144 -16.23 -6.67 -8.71
CA GLY A 144 -17.53 -7.27 -8.96
C GLY A 144 -18.22 -7.66 -7.66
N GLU A 145 -17.71 -8.69 -7.00
CA GLU A 145 -18.39 -9.41 -5.92
C GLU A 145 -17.67 -9.26 -4.58
N GLU A 146 -18.28 -9.81 -3.54
CA GLU A 146 -17.61 -9.96 -2.26
C GLU A 146 -16.47 -10.99 -2.35
N GLY A 147 -15.36 -10.74 -1.69
CA GLY A 147 -14.15 -11.57 -1.78
C GLY A 147 -13.15 -11.15 -2.86
N ASP A 148 -13.46 -10.12 -3.65
CA ASP A 148 -12.47 -9.46 -4.50
C ASP A 148 -11.39 -8.77 -3.66
N PHE A 149 -10.15 -8.81 -4.13
CA PHE A 149 -8.99 -8.24 -3.44
C PHE A 149 -8.11 -7.43 -4.38
N ILE A 150 -7.21 -6.63 -3.81
CA ILE A 150 -6.25 -5.83 -4.55
C ILE A 150 -4.95 -6.64 -4.68
N VAL A 151 -4.41 -6.71 -5.89
CA VAL A 151 -3.06 -7.22 -6.14
C VAL A 151 -2.19 -6.08 -6.62
N ARG A 152 -1.09 -5.80 -5.91
CA ARG A 152 -0.11 -4.80 -6.33
C ARG A 152 1.23 -5.44 -6.64
N VAL A 153 1.92 -4.90 -7.63
CA VAL A 153 3.31 -5.27 -7.97
C VAL A 153 4.16 -4.00 -7.90
N PRO A 154 4.62 -3.60 -6.70
CA PRO A 154 5.20 -2.27 -6.48
C PRO A 154 6.40 -1.96 -7.37
N ALA A 155 7.28 -2.94 -7.59
CA ALA A 155 8.46 -2.78 -8.44
C ALA A 155 8.10 -2.44 -9.90
N LEU A 156 6.91 -2.83 -10.36
CA LEU A 156 6.42 -2.56 -11.72
C LEU A 156 5.36 -1.45 -11.75
N LYS A 157 4.99 -0.90 -10.59
CA LYS A 157 3.95 0.12 -10.40
C LYS A 157 2.61 -0.24 -11.05
N THR A 158 2.23 -1.53 -10.98
CA THR A 158 0.96 -2.02 -11.53
C THR A 158 0.04 -2.54 -10.42
N TYR A 159 -1.26 -2.46 -10.68
CA TYR A 159 -2.35 -2.76 -9.75
C TYR A 159 -3.46 -3.51 -10.48
N PHE A 160 -4.05 -4.48 -9.79
CA PHE A 160 -5.13 -5.29 -10.30
C PHE A 160 -6.21 -5.48 -9.24
N VAL A 161 -7.44 -5.71 -9.67
CA VAL A 161 -8.44 -6.43 -8.86
C VAL A 161 -8.25 -7.92 -9.12
N GLY A 162 -8.10 -8.69 -8.06
CA GLY A 162 -8.04 -10.14 -8.09
C GLY A 162 -9.40 -10.76 -7.79
N HIS A 163 -9.76 -11.78 -8.56
CA HIS A 163 -11.00 -12.54 -8.41
C HIS A 163 -10.67 -14.04 -8.33
N ARG A 164 -11.31 -14.77 -7.42
CA ARG A 164 -11.26 -16.25 -7.40
C ARG A 164 -12.55 -16.77 -8.02
N ARG A 165 -12.46 -17.42 -9.17
CA ARG A 165 -13.62 -17.98 -9.90
C ARG A 165 -13.27 -19.35 -10.46
N ASP A 166 -14.17 -20.32 -10.30
CA ASP A 166 -14.04 -21.68 -10.83
C ASP A 166 -12.70 -22.37 -10.50
N GLY A 167 -12.14 -22.07 -9.31
CA GLY A 167 -10.85 -22.60 -8.86
C GLY A 167 -9.62 -21.91 -9.45
N GLY A 168 -9.80 -20.91 -10.32
CA GLY A 168 -8.73 -20.11 -10.92
C GLY A 168 -8.60 -18.71 -10.30
N LEU A 169 -7.45 -18.08 -10.56
CA LEU A 169 -7.17 -16.69 -10.21
C LEU A 169 -7.24 -15.83 -11.48
N LEU A 170 -8.14 -14.85 -11.48
CA LEU A 170 -8.21 -13.83 -12.52
C LEU A 170 -7.70 -12.50 -11.97
N LEU A 171 -6.96 -11.75 -12.79
CA LEU A 171 -6.49 -10.41 -12.49
C LEU A 171 -7.03 -9.43 -13.53
N THR A 172 -7.66 -8.37 -13.04
CA THR A 172 -8.22 -7.29 -13.84
C THR A 172 -7.38 -6.04 -13.63
N PRO A 173 -6.60 -5.56 -14.63
CA PRO A 173 -5.85 -4.33 -14.50
C PRO A 173 -6.81 -3.17 -14.22
N ILE A 174 -6.43 -2.24 -13.35
CA ILE A 174 -7.25 -1.06 -13.06
C ILE A 174 -6.85 0.18 -13.87
N ILE A 175 -5.71 0.11 -14.57
CA ILE A 175 -5.14 1.17 -15.40
C ILE A 175 -4.59 0.53 -16.69
N ASP A 176 -4.76 1.22 -17.83
CA ASP A 176 -4.13 0.84 -19.09
C ASP A 176 -2.59 0.96 -18.96
N ASP A 177 -1.87 -0.09 -19.34
CA ASP A 177 -0.41 -0.08 -19.30
C ASP A 177 0.16 -0.67 -20.60
N ALA A 178 0.55 0.22 -21.51
CA ALA A 178 1.11 -0.14 -22.80
C ALA A 178 2.42 -0.95 -22.69
N ARG A 179 3.16 -0.84 -21.57
CA ARG A 179 4.40 -1.61 -21.36
C ARG A 179 4.15 -3.12 -21.28
N PHE A 180 2.94 -3.50 -20.87
CA PHE A 180 2.52 -4.88 -20.65
C PHE A 180 1.30 -5.27 -21.50
N GLU A 181 0.84 -4.36 -22.38
CA GLU A 181 -0.38 -4.50 -23.17
C GLU A 181 -1.64 -4.75 -22.33
N PHE A 182 -1.64 -4.24 -21.09
CA PHE A 182 -2.78 -4.34 -20.20
C PHE A 182 -3.82 -3.28 -20.53
N ARG A 183 -5.09 -3.69 -20.48
CA ARG A 183 -6.26 -2.83 -20.63
C ARG A 183 -7.07 -2.85 -19.35
N ALA A 184 -7.40 -1.67 -18.84
CA ALA A 184 -8.21 -1.52 -17.65
C ALA A 184 -9.56 -2.25 -17.82
N GLY A 185 -9.98 -2.98 -16.80
CA GLY A 185 -11.24 -3.74 -16.82
C GLY A 185 -11.21 -5.04 -17.60
N LYS A 186 -10.13 -5.37 -18.33
CA LYS A 186 -10.00 -6.65 -19.03
C LYS A 186 -9.42 -7.72 -18.10
N ALA A 187 -10.29 -8.54 -17.51
CA ALA A 187 -9.87 -9.68 -16.70
C ALA A 187 -9.03 -10.67 -17.52
N MET A 188 -7.95 -11.18 -16.92
CA MET A 188 -7.03 -12.14 -17.52
C MET A 188 -6.66 -13.24 -16.52
N PRO A 189 -6.38 -14.48 -16.96
CA PRO A 189 -5.79 -15.49 -16.08
C PRO A 189 -4.48 -14.99 -15.48
N ALA A 190 -4.32 -15.18 -14.17
CA ALA A 190 -3.15 -14.70 -13.45
C ALA A 190 -1.84 -15.25 -14.01
N GLU A 191 -1.85 -16.48 -14.53
CA GLU A 191 -0.68 -17.08 -15.16
C GLU A 191 -0.21 -16.29 -16.38
N GLN A 192 -1.15 -15.79 -17.19
CA GLN A 192 -0.82 -14.97 -18.36
C GLN A 192 -0.25 -13.61 -17.92
N VAL A 193 -0.88 -12.98 -16.93
CA VAL A 193 -0.40 -11.71 -16.37
C VAL A 193 1.01 -11.86 -15.79
N PHE A 194 1.25 -12.89 -14.99
CA PHE A 194 2.55 -13.10 -14.35
C PHE A 194 3.64 -13.54 -15.32
N VAL A 195 3.33 -14.22 -16.43
CA VAL A 195 4.31 -14.44 -17.51
C VAL A 195 4.77 -13.13 -18.13
N VAL A 196 3.84 -12.20 -18.40
CA VAL A 196 4.17 -10.87 -18.94
C VAL A 196 5.02 -10.09 -17.94
N LEU A 197 4.57 -10.02 -16.69
CA LEU A 197 5.26 -9.28 -15.63
C LEU A 197 6.64 -9.88 -15.30
N GLN A 198 6.80 -11.20 -15.35
CA GLN A 198 8.10 -11.85 -15.15
C GLN A 198 9.14 -11.37 -16.16
N ARG A 199 8.79 -11.27 -17.44
CA ARG A 199 9.71 -10.83 -18.49
C ARG A 199 10.27 -9.45 -18.20
N ALA A 200 9.43 -8.53 -17.73
CA ALA A 200 9.86 -7.22 -17.30
C ALA A 200 10.64 -7.24 -15.97
N ALA A 201 10.27 -8.13 -15.05
CA ALA A 201 10.97 -8.27 -13.78
C ALA A 201 12.43 -8.70 -13.96
N VAL A 202 12.72 -9.61 -14.89
CA VAL A 202 14.09 -10.09 -15.13
C VAL A 202 14.99 -9.04 -15.78
N THR A 203 14.44 -8.09 -16.55
CA THR A 203 15.21 -7.01 -17.19
C THR A 203 15.54 -5.85 -16.23
N LEU A 204 14.81 -5.68 -15.12
CA LEU A 204 15.01 -4.55 -14.20
C LEU A 204 16.32 -4.60 -13.39
N ASN A 205 17.08 -5.71 -13.42
CA ASN A 205 18.36 -5.82 -12.72
C ASN A 205 19.58 -5.72 -13.65
N THR A 206 19.41 -5.73 -14.96
CA THR A 206 20.54 -5.76 -15.91
C THR A 206 21.17 -4.40 -16.18
N ASP A 207 20.61 -3.30 -15.65
CA ASP A 207 21.02 -1.93 -15.97
C ASP A 207 21.65 -1.16 -14.79
N ALA A 208 21.98 -1.82 -13.68
CA ALA A 208 22.78 -1.21 -12.62
C ALA A 208 24.25 -1.63 -12.79
N PRO A 209 25.16 -0.75 -13.25
CA PRO A 209 26.59 -1.03 -13.12
C PRO A 209 26.94 -1.11 -11.63
N ASN A 210 27.67 -2.17 -11.26
CA ASN A 210 28.35 -2.27 -9.96
C ASN A 210 29.37 -1.13 -9.81
#